data_AF-A0A2K3KTG2-F1
#
_entry.id   AF-A0A2K3KTG2-F1
#
_cell.length_a   1.000
_cell.length_b   1.000
_cell.length_c   1.000
_cell.angle_alpha   90.00
_cell.angle_beta   90.00
_cell.angle_gamma   90.00
#
_symmetry.space_group_name_H-M   'P 1'
#
loop_
_entity.id
_entity.type
_entity.pdbx_description
1 polymer ?
#
loop_
_entity_poly.entity_id
_entity_poly.type
_entity_poly.pdbx_seq_one_letter_code
_entity_poly.pdbx_strand_id
1 'polypeptide(L)'
;METTKIVEEDVVIVGAGIAGLSTALGLHRLGIKSLVLESWDSLRVTGFGLAIWENAWKALDVVGVGDILRNKHIQIYGNVTTSLITGQEIATLSFRDKGKL
;
A
#
# COMPACT_ATOMS: atom_id res chain seq x y z
N MET A 1 -28.98 32.17 6.57
CA MET A 1 -29.24 30.72 6.45
C MET A 1 -28.29 30.21 5.40
N GLU A 2 -27.25 29.50 5.83
CA GLU A 2 -26.29 28.88 4.93
C GLU A 2 -26.97 27.64 4.33
N THR A 3 -27.18 27.65 3.01
CA THR A 3 -27.78 26.53 2.29
C THR A 3 -26.74 25.41 2.23
N THR A 4 -26.96 24.34 3.00
CA THR A 4 -26.16 23.11 2.92
C THR A 4 -26.26 22.58 1.48
N LYS A 5 -25.19 22.74 0.71
CA LYS A 5 -25.09 22.19 -0.64
C LYS A 5 -24.91 20.68 -0.53
N ILE A 6 -25.96 19.93 -0.83
CA ILE A 6 -25.88 18.47 -0.94
C ILE A 6 -25.10 18.18 -2.22
N VAL A 7 -23.97 17.49 -2.08
CA VAL A 7 -23.20 16.95 -3.20
C VAL A 7 -23.56 15.48 -3.30
N GLU A 8 -24.04 15.06 -4.47
CA GLU A 8 -24.41 13.68 -4.77
C GLU A 8 -23.27 13.05 -5.58
N GLU A 9 -22.73 11.93 -5.09
CA GLU A 9 -21.63 11.18 -5.69
C GLU A 9 -21.97 9.69 -5.68
N ASP A 10 -21.71 9.00 -6.80
CA ASP A 10 -21.97 7.56 -6.93
C ASP A 10 -21.08 6.72 -5.99
N VAL A 11 -19.84 7.18 -5.77
CA VAL A 11 -18.85 6.50 -4.92
C VAL A 11 -18.12 7.51 -4.07
N VAL A 12 -18.17 7.32 -2.76
CA VAL A 12 -17.40 8.09 -1.78
C VAL A 12 -16.42 7.17 -1.06
N ILE A 13 -15.15 7.56 -1.03
CA ILE A 13 -14.06 6.86 -0.35
C ILE A 13 -13.63 7.72 0.83
N VAL A 14 -13.73 7.17 2.05
CA VAL A 14 -13.33 7.87 3.28
C VAL A 14 -11.92 7.41 3.69
N GLY A 15 -10.97 8.33 3.59
CA GLY A 15 -9.55 8.17 3.91
C GLY A 15 -8.65 8.14 2.66
N ALA A 16 -7.66 9.04 2.59
CA ALA A 16 -6.66 9.10 1.52
C ALA A 16 -5.37 8.31 1.87
N GLY A 17 -5.51 7.19 2.58
CA GLY A 17 -4.42 6.23 2.81
C GLY A 17 -4.13 5.37 1.57
N ILE A 18 -3.18 4.44 1.71
CA ILE A 18 -2.77 3.52 0.62
C ILE A 18 -3.99 2.80 0.01
N ALA A 19 -4.87 2.26 0.84
CA ALA A 19 -6.08 1.59 0.39
C ALA A 19 -7.03 2.55 -0.37
N GLY A 20 -7.33 3.71 0.20
CA GLY A 20 -8.28 4.66 -0.41
C GLY A 20 -7.81 5.20 -1.75
N LEU A 21 -6.53 5.60 -1.84
CA LEU A 21 -5.93 6.06 -3.10
C LEU A 21 -5.81 4.95 -4.14
N SER A 22 -5.49 3.72 -3.72
CA SER A 22 -5.47 2.56 -4.63
C SER A 22 -6.86 2.26 -5.18
N THR A 23 -7.90 2.33 -4.35
CA THR A 23 -9.30 2.17 -4.77
C THR A 23 -9.72 3.27 -5.75
N ALA A 24 -9.44 4.54 -5.43
CA ALA A 24 -9.75 5.67 -6.30
C ALA A 24 -9.06 5.53 -7.67
N LEU A 25 -7.78 5.13 -7.68
CA LEU A 25 -7.03 4.88 -8.91
C LEU A 25 -7.63 3.72 -9.73
N GLY A 26 -8.02 2.63 -9.06
CA GLY A 26 -8.69 1.50 -9.70
C GLY A 26 -10.00 1.91 -10.38
N LEU A 27 -10.87 2.63 -9.67
CA LEU A 27 -12.13 3.14 -10.19
C LEU A 27 -11.91 4.12 -11.35
N HIS A 28 -10.96 5.05 -11.21
CA HIS A 28 -10.62 6.00 -12.26
C HIS A 28 -10.19 5.31 -13.55
N ARG A 29 -9.40 4.23 -13.47
CA ARG A 29 -8.98 3.44 -14.65
C ARG A 29 -10.13 2.67 -15.29
N LEU A 30 -11.20 2.40 -14.56
CA LEU A 30 -12.44 1.83 -15.08
C LEU A 30 -13.41 2.91 -15.61
N GLY A 31 -13.04 4.20 -15.55
CA GLY A 31 -13.90 5.31 -15.95
C GLY A 31 -14.98 5.67 -14.93
N ILE A 32 -14.89 5.15 -13.71
CA ILE A 32 -15.84 5.40 -12.62
C ILE A 32 -15.33 6.59 -11.80
N LYS A 33 -16.18 7.61 -11.62
CA LYS A 33 -15.86 8.76 -10.76
C LYS A 33 -16.01 8.40 -9.29
N SER A 34 -15.14 8.94 -8.46
CA SER A 34 -15.20 8.76 -7.01
C SER A 34 -14.70 10.01 -6.29
N LEU A 35 -15.32 10.35 -5.17
CA LEU A 35 -14.88 11.40 -4.25
C LEU A 35 -14.07 10.78 -3.11
N VAL A 36 -12.83 11.24 -2.91
CA VAL A 36 -12.00 10.84 -1.75
C VAL A 36 -12.06 11.95 -0.71
N LEU A 37 -12.43 11.60 0.51
CA LEU A 37 -12.43 12.49 1.66
C LEU A 37 -11.28 12.14 2.59
N GLU A 38 -10.52 13.12 3.06
CA GLU A 38 -9.45 12.93 4.03
C GLU A 38 -9.61 13.93 5.18
N SER A 39 -9.36 13.46 6.40
CA SER A 39 -9.44 14.23 7.63
C SER A 39 -8.29 15.24 7.80
N TRP A 40 -7.15 14.98 7.17
CA TRP A 40 -5.96 15.83 7.23
C TRP A 40 -5.80 16.71 5.99
N ASP A 41 -5.45 17.98 6.21
CA ASP A 41 -5.23 18.95 5.12
C ASP A 41 -4.00 18.64 4.25
N SER A 42 -3.10 17.76 4.70
CA SER A 42 -1.87 17.43 3.99
C SER A 42 -1.40 15.99 4.25
N LEU A 43 -0.59 15.48 3.33
CA LEU A 43 0.02 14.16 3.45
C LEU A 43 0.93 14.10 4.69
N ARG A 44 0.67 13.12 5.54
CA ARG A 44 1.52 12.81 6.68
C ARG A 44 2.69 11.95 6.22
N VAL A 45 3.91 12.45 6.40
CA VAL A 45 5.11 11.62 6.36
C VAL A 45 5.33 11.08 7.78
N THR A 46 4.69 9.96 8.10
CA THR A 46 5.04 9.19 9.29
C THR A 46 6.23 8.31 8.94
N GLY A 47 7.22 8.20 9.84
CA GLY A 47 8.41 7.36 9.64
C GLY A 47 8.11 5.86 9.70
N PHE A 48 7.22 5.37 8.85
CA PHE A 48 6.84 3.95 8.77
C PHE A 48 7.54 3.26 7.59
N GLY A 49 7.86 1.99 7.77
CA GLY A 49 8.30 1.10 6.71
C GLY A 49 7.17 0.14 6.31
N LEU A 50 7.10 -0.21 5.03
CA LEU A 50 6.15 -1.19 4.50
C LEU A 50 6.89 -2.28 3.74
N ALA A 51 6.73 -3.53 4.17
CA ALA A 51 7.18 -4.68 3.41
C ALA A 51 6.08 -5.09 2.41
N ILE A 52 6.44 -5.23 1.14
CA ILE A 52 5.52 -5.61 0.06
C ILE A 52 5.86 -7.03 -0.40
N TRP A 53 4.92 -7.95 -0.23
CA TRP A 53 5.00 -9.32 -0.72
C TRP A 53 4.63 -9.43 -2.21
N GLU A 54 4.92 -10.56 -2.85
CA GLU A 54 4.74 -10.74 -4.30
C GLU A 54 3.30 -10.52 -4.79
N ASN A 55 2.30 -10.97 -4.05
CA ASN A 55 0.89 -10.76 -4.38
C ASN A 55 0.50 -9.27 -4.36
N ALA A 56 1.04 -8.50 -3.42
CA ALA A 56 0.84 -7.07 -3.35
C ALA A 56 1.57 -6.36 -4.50
N TRP A 57 2.77 -6.81 -4.90
CA TRP A 57 3.43 -6.31 -6.12
C TRP A 57 2.58 -6.52 -7.37
N LYS A 58 1.98 -7.71 -7.54
CA LYS A 58 1.05 -7.98 -8.65
C LYS A 58 -0.16 -7.04 -8.62
N ALA A 59 -0.70 -6.74 -7.44
CA ALA A 59 -1.79 -5.77 -7.32
C ALA A 59 -1.35 -4.34 -7.71
N LEU A 60 -0.15 -3.93 -7.29
CA LEU A 60 0.44 -2.64 -7.66
C LEU A 60 0.71 -2.52 -9.17
N ASP A 61 1.04 -3.63 -9.83
CA ASP A 61 1.14 -3.70 -11.29
C ASP A 61 -0.21 -3.47 -11.95
N VAL A 62 -1.26 -4.14 -11.46
CA VAL A 62 -2.62 -3.97 -11.96
C VAL A 62 -3.08 -2.53 -11.85
N VAL A 63 -2.81 -1.82 -10.74
CA VAL A 63 -3.17 -0.41 -10.60
C VAL A 63 -2.19 0.56 -11.30
N GLY A 64 -1.07 0.06 -11.82
CA GLY A 64 -0.15 0.80 -12.70
C GLY A 64 0.98 1.56 -12.00
N VAL A 65 1.24 1.31 -10.72
CA VAL A 65 2.31 1.98 -9.94
C VAL A 65 3.49 1.07 -9.64
N GLY A 66 3.42 -0.21 -10.00
CA GLY A 66 4.44 -1.22 -9.67
C GLY A 66 5.85 -0.85 -10.15
N ASP A 67 6.00 -0.39 -11.39
CA ASP A 67 7.34 -0.03 -11.94
C ASP A 67 7.95 1.19 -11.23
N ILE A 68 7.12 2.19 -10.90
CA ILE A 68 7.57 3.38 -10.18
C ILE A 68 8.09 2.99 -8.80
N LEU A 69 7.36 2.10 -8.11
CA LEU A 69 7.73 1.65 -6.76
C LEU A 69 8.93 0.70 -6.77
N ARG A 70 9.06 -0.19 -7.77
CA ARG A 70 10.23 -1.07 -7.91
C ARG A 70 11.53 -0.28 -8.05
N ASN A 71 11.51 0.88 -8.70
CA ASN A 71 12.68 1.75 -8.80
C ASN A 71 13.01 2.54 -7.53
N LYS A 72 12.14 2.50 -6.51
CA LYS A 72 12.28 3.27 -5.26
C LYS A 72 12.29 2.41 -3.99
N HIS A 73 12.28 1.09 -4.12
CA HIS A 73 12.27 0.17 -2.98
C HIS A 73 13.65 -0.42 -2.69
N ILE A 74 13.80 -0.91 -1.46
CA ILE A 74 14.92 -1.77 -1.06
C ILE A 74 14.43 -3.21 -1.11
N GLN A 75 15.15 -4.08 -1.82
CA GLN A 75 14.80 -5.50 -1.88
C GLN A 75 15.27 -6.22 -0.62
N ILE A 76 14.33 -6.87 0.07
CA ILE A 76 14.60 -7.73 1.22
C ILE A 76 14.91 -9.13 0.68
N TYR A 77 16.04 -9.71 1.07
CA TYR A 77 16.50 -11.01 0.56
C TYR A 77 16.19 -12.19 1.49
N GLY A 78 15.73 -11.91 2.70
CA GLY A 78 15.43 -12.92 3.69
C GLY A 78 15.26 -12.30 5.08
N ASN A 79 14.97 -13.15 6.05
CA ASN A 79 15.02 -12.79 7.46
C ASN A 79 15.77 -13.86 8.25
N VAL A 80 16.47 -13.41 9.28
CA VAL A 80 17.07 -14.27 10.31
C VAL A 80 16.32 -13.98 11.60
N THR A 81 15.84 -15.03 12.24
CA THR A 81 15.19 -14.94 13.55
C THR A 81 16.19 -15.38 14.60
N THR A 82 16.46 -14.53 15.58
CA THR A 82 17.43 -14.77 16.66
C THR A 82 16.71 -14.85 18.00
N SER A 83 17.08 -15.84 18.82
CA SER A 83 16.61 -15.94 20.19
C SER A 83 17.16 -14.78 21.02
N LEU A 84 16.29 -14.01 21.67
CA LEU A 84 16.71 -12.93 22.57
C LEU A 84 17.30 -13.45 23.90
N ILE A 85 17.07 -14.73 24.23
CA ILE A 85 17.57 -15.35 25.46
C ILE A 85 19.00 -15.86 25.27
N THR A 86 19.24 -16.59 24.17
CA THR A 86 20.52 -17.28 23.92
C THR A 86 21.41 -16.56 22.92
N GLY A 87 20.87 -15.60 22.16
CA GLY A 87 21.56 -14.93 21.05
C GLY A 87 21.78 -15.82 19.82
N GLN A 88 21.33 -17.07 19.85
CA GLN A 88 21.50 -18.00 18.73
C GLN A 88 20.42 -17.78 17.67
N GLU A 89 20.80 -17.92 16.40
CA GLU A 89 19.86 -17.99 15.28
C GLU A 89 18.98 -19.23 15.43
N ILE A 90 17.67 -19.04 15.34
CA ILE A 90 16.68 -20.12 15.46
C ILE A 90 16.08 -20.51 14.10
N ALA A 91 16.08 -19.58 13.14
CA ALA A 91 15.59 -19.82 11.80
C ALA A 91 16.16 -18.79 10.82
N THR A 92 16.41 -19.23 9.59
CA THR A 92 16.78 -18.38 8.46
C THR A 92 15.87 -18.68 7.30
N LEU A 93 15.24 -17.65 6.75
CA LEU A 93 14.37 -17.73 5.59
C LEU A 93 14.96 -16.87 4.48
N SER A 94 15.28 -17.50 3.35
CA SER A 94 15.73 -16.82 2.13
C SER A 94 14.52 -16.52 1.24
N PHE A 95 14.48 -15.30 0.72
CA PHE A 95 13.52 -14.85 -0.30
C PHE A 95 14.13 -14.83 -1.71
N ARG A 96 15.42 -15.24 -1.86
CA ARG A 96 16.08 -15.33 -3.17
C ARG A 96 15.78 -16.63 -3.91
N ASP A 97 15.34 -17.65 -3.20
CA ASP A 97 15.12 -18.96 -3.77
C ASP A 97 13.83 -18.96 -4.59
N LYS A 98 13.98 -19.16 -5.90
CA LYS A 98 12.86 -19.36 -6.82
C LYS A 98 12.15 -20.67 -6.48
N GLY A 99 11.19 -20.65 -5.58
CA GLY A 99 10.25 -21.76 -5.45
C GLY A 99 9.55 -21.88 -4.10
N LYS A 100 8.23 -21.65 -4.16
CA LYS A 100 7.18 -21.92 -3.16
C LYS A 100 6.92 -20.80 -2.14
N LEU A 101 6.44 -19.67 -2.66
CA LEU A 101 5.29 -18.99 -2.09
C LEU A 101 4.16 -18.99 -3.13
#